data_AF-A0A381ZAU0-F1
#
_entry.id   AF-A0A381ZAU0-F1
#
_cell.length_a   1.000
_cell.length_b   1.000
_cell.length_c   1.000
_cell.angle_alpha   90.00
_cell.angle_beta   90.00
_cell.angle_gamma   90.00
#
_symmetry.space_group_name_H-M   'P 1'
#
loop_
_entity.id
_entity.type
_entity.pdbx_description
1 polymer ?
#
loop_
_entity_poly.entity_id
_entity_poly.type
_entity_poly.pdbx_seq_one_letter_code
_entity_poly.pdbx_strand_id
1 'polypeptide(L)'
;MIGDPSGRNKTRPQLTLEEARSNAESYVEQSKVILDIDKLKIVYNSDWLNNMNFNDVVKLASSYTVARMLERDDFTKRFQSEIPILLHEFLYPLAQGQDSVELNADVE
;
A
#
# COMPACT_ATOMS: atom_id res chain seq x y z
N MET A 1 -8.53 -5.87 1.13
CA MET A 1 -7.39 -4.91 1.21
C MET A 1 -7.27 -4.13 -0.10
N ILE A 2 -6.61 -2.95 -0.12
CA ILE A 2 -6.54 -2.04 -1.29
C ILE A 2 -5.84 -2.70 -2.49
N GLY A 3 -4.66 -3.29 -2.26
CA GLY A 3 -3.85 -3.97 -3.28
C GLY A 3 -3.01 -3.00 -4.14
N ASP A 4 -1.72 -3.28 -4.27
CA ASP A 4 -0.77 -2.45 -5.03
C ASP A 4 -1.03 -2.50 -6.55
N PRO A 5 -1.32 -1.37 -7.21
CA PRO A 5 -1.49 -1.30 -8.66
C PRO A 5 -0.16 -1.14 -9.44
N SER A 6 0.96 -0.89 -8.75
CA SER A 6 2.25 -0.54 -9.35
C SER A 6 2.73 -1.60 -10.34
N GLY A 7 3.05 -1.17 -11.58
CA GLY A 7 3.57 -2.04 -12.64
C GLY A 7 2.57 -3.07 -13.19
N ARG A 8 1.25 -2.89 -12.95
CA ARG A 8 0.21 -3.82 -13.40
C ARG A 8 -0.80 -3.18 -14.34
N ASN A 9 -1.28 -3.98 -15.29
CA ASN A 9 -2.28 -3.58 -16.29
C ASN A 9 -3.73 -3.94 -15.89
N LYS A 10 -3.96 -4.51 -14.70
CA LYS A 10 -5.29 -4.90 -14.19
C LYS A 10 -5.32 -4.77 -12.66
N THR A 11 -6.51 -4.48 -12.12
CA THR A 11 -6.78 -4.45 -10.66
C THR A 11 -6.46 -5.82 -10.03
N ARG A 12 -5.84 -5.81 -8.84
CA ARG A 12 -5.58 -7.03 -8.08
C ARG A 12 -6.86 -7.63 -7.47
N PRO A 13 -6.95 -8.96 -7.35
CA PRO A 13 -7.93 -9.56 -6.46
C PRO A 13 -7.66 -9.11 -5.02
N GLN A 14 -8.73 -8.83 -4.27
CA GLN A 14 -8.62 -8.46 -2.87
C GLN A 14 -8.30 -9.70 -2.03
N LEU A 15 -7.26 -9.59 -1.19
CA LEU A 15 -6.99 -10.58 -0.14
C LEU A 15 -7.72 -10.22 1.15
N THR A 16 -8.09 -11.24 1.89
CA THR A 16 -8.51 -11.14 3.29
C THR A 16 -7.31 -10.83 4.18
N LEU A 17 -7.56 -10.30 5.38
CA LEU A 17 -6.51 -10.04 6.36
C LEU A 17 -5.84 -11.33 6.82
N GLU A 18 -6.60 -12.42 6.94
CA GLU A 18 -6.09 -13.74 7.33
C GLU A 18 -5.14 -14.31 6.27
N GLU A 19 -5.52 -14.25 4.99
CA GLU A 19 -4.64 -14.66 3.89
C GLU A 19 -3.38 -13.81 3.83
N ALA A 20 -3.50 -12.49 4.00
CA ALA A 20 -2.34 -11.60 4.01
C ALA A 20 -1.39 -11.90 5.16
N ARG A 21 -1.91 -12.20 6.36
CA ARG A 21 -1.11 -12.59 7.53
C ARG A 21 -0.43 -13.94 7.34
N SER A 22 -1.15 -14.95 6.85
CA SER A 22 -0.57 -16.25 6.56
C SER A 22 0.55 -16.16 5.52
N ASN A 23 0.36 -15.34 4.47
CA ASN A 23 1.41 -15.08 3.49
C ASN A 23 2.62 -14.37 4.12
N ALA A 24 2.40 -13.42 5.02
CA ALA A 24 3.47 -12.67 5.68
C ALA A 24 4.38 -13.56 6.54
N GLU A 25 3.86 -14.61 7.18
CA GLU A 25 4.67 -15.58 7.93
C GLU A 25 5.76 -16.20 7.04
N SER A 26 5.40 -16.58 5.82
CA SER A 26 6.35 -17.13 4.86
C SER A 26 7.43 -16.12 4.43
N TYR A 27 7.10 -14.83 4.39
CA TYR A 27 8.03 -13.77 3.99
C TYR A 27 9.03 -13.49 5.11
N VAL A 28 8.56 -13.46 6.35
CA VAL A 28 9.43 -13.35 7.53
C VAL A 28 10.41 -14.51 7.57
N GLU A 29 9.95 -15.75 7.37
CA GLU A 29 10.83 -16.93 7.37
C GLU A 29 11.88 -16.88 6.27
N GLN A 30 11.50 -16.49 5.05
CA GLN A 30 12.45 -16.37 3.94
C GLN A 30 13.47 -15.24 4.17
N SER A 31 13.06 -14.14 4.81
CA SER A 31 13.94 -13.01 5.06
C SER A 31 15.11 -13.35 6.00
N LYS A 32 14.97 -14.37 6.85
CA LYS A 32 16.00 -14.82 7.81
C LYS A 32 17.31 -15.25 7.17
N VAL A 33 17.26 -15.62 5.88
CA VAL A 33 18.45 -16.03 5.12
C VAL A 33 19.39 -14.84 4.87
N ILE A 34 18.86 -13.61 4.86
CA ILE A 34 19.60 -12.40 4.50
C ILE A 34 19.68 -11.43 5.69
N LEU A 35 18.60 -11.31 6.46
CA LEU A 35 18.45 -10.31 7.52
C LEU A 35 18.66 -10.94 8.91
N ASP A 36 19.27 -10.15 9.81
CA ASP A 36 19.48 -10.51 11.21
C ASP A 36 18.19 -10.27 12.02
N ILE A 37 17.48 -11.35 12.34
CA ILE A 37 16.15 -11.31 12.96
C ILE A 37 16.14 -10.63 14.33
N ASP A 38 17.23 -10.71 15.08
CA ASP A 38 17.33 -10.09 16.41
C ASP A 38 17.38 -8.55 16.31
N LYS A 39 17.64 -8.02 15.11
CA LYS A 39 17.64 -6.58 14.82
C LYS A 39 16.41 -6.12 14.04
N LEU A 40 15.52 -7.03 13.64
CA LEU A 40 14.35 -6.69 12.84
C LEU A 40 13.15 -6.34 13.74
N LYS A 41 12.44 -5.28 13.34
CA LYS A 41 11.10 -4.99 13.84
C LYS A 41 10.09 -5.36 12.77
N ILE A 42 9.34 -6.42 13.01
CA ILE A 42 8.22 -6.83 12.14
C ILE A 42 6.98 -6.05 12.59
N VAL A 43 6.34 -5.38 11.64
CA VAL A 43 5.13 -4.57 11.85
C VAL A 43 4.10 -4.90 10.79
N TYR A 44 2.83 -4.66 11.09
CA TYR A 44 1.75 -4.79 10.12
C TYR A 44 1.03 -3.46 10.01
N ASN A 45 0.91 -2.90 8.82
CA ASN A 45 0.21 -1.62 8.65
C ASN A 45 -1.28 -1.67 8.99
N SER A 46 -1.86 -2.87 9.09
CA SER A 46 -3.17 -3.07 9.70
C SER A 46 -3.29 -2.50 11.11
N ASP A 47 -2.18 -2.39 11.84
CA ASP A 47 -2.14 -1.92 13.23
C ASP A 47 -2.47 -0.43 13.36
N TRP A 48 -2.28 0.36 12.29
CA TRP A 48 -2.67 1.77 12.24
C TRP A 48 -3.74 2.06 11.19
N LEU A 49 -3.65 1.46 10.00
CA LEU A 49 -4.61 1.71 8.91
C LEU A 49 -6.03 1.23 9.26
N ASN A 50 -6.19 0.13 10.02
CA ASN A 50 -7.53 -0.32 10.42
C ASN A 50 -8.16 0.55 11.51
N ASN A 51 -7.37 1.37 12.20
CA ASN A 51 -7.84 2.29 13.23
C ASN A 51 -8.27 3.65 12.66
N MET A 52 -7.97 3.92 11.39
CA MET A 52 -8.41 5.13 10.71
C MET A 52 -9.93 5.15 10.56
N ASN A 53 -10.56 6.23 11.01
CA ASN A 53 -11.94 6.51 10.69
C ASN A 53 -12.05 7.25 9.33
N PHE A 54 -13.28 7.48 8.86
CA PHE A 54 -13.49 8.13 7.56
C PHE A 54 -12.91 9.55 7.48
N ASN A 55 -12.91 10.32 8.58
CA ASN A 55 -12.29 11.65 8.59
C ASN A 55 -10.77 11.56 8.40
N ASP A 56 -10.12 10.56 8.99
CA ASP A 56 -8.68 10.34 8.82
C ASP A 56 -8.36 10.01 7.35
N VAL A 57 -9.18 9.19 6.70
CA VAL A 57 -9.05 8.85 5.28
C VAL A 57 -9.23 10.09 4.40
N VAL A 58 -10.25 10.92 4.67
CA VAL A 58 -10.49 12.17 3.92
C VAL A 58 -9.32 13.14 4.11
N LYS A 59 -8.79 13.26 5.33
CA LYS A 59 -7.63 14.10 5.63
C LYS A 59 -6.38 13.61 4.90
N LEU A 60 -6.17 12.30 4.82
CA LEU A 60 -5.05 11.73 4.07
C LEU A 60 -5.24 11.97 2.56
N ALA A 61 -6.44 11.76 2.03
CA ALA A 61 -6.76 11.96 0.62
C ALA A 61 -6.65 13.42 0.15
N SER A 62 -6.79 14.39 1.06
CA SER A 62 -6.62 15.82 0.73
C SER A 62 -5.15 16.25 0.56
N SER A 63 -4.18 15.37 0.88
CA SER A 63 -2.75 15.66 0.73
C SER A 63 -2.24 15.60 -0.71
N TYR A 64 -3.03 15.02 -1.63
CA TYR A 64 -2.64 14.81 -3.03
C TYR A 64 -3.77 15.17 -4.00
N THR A 65 -3.41 15.45 -5.25
CA THR A 65 -4.37 15.73 -6.32
C THR A 65 -4.55 14.53 -7.24
N VAL A 66 -5.72 14.44 -7.88
CA VAL A 66 -5.98 13.42 -8.91
C VAL A 66 -4.99 13.55 -10.07
N ALA A 67 -4.66 14.78 -10.49
CA ALA A 67 -3.68 15.02 -11.55
C ALA A 67 -2.31 14.40 -11.20
N ARG A 68 -1.84 14.62 -9.96
CA ARG A 68 -0.58 14.05 -9.50
C ARG A 68 -0.61 12.52 -9.40
N MET A 69 -1.75 11.93 -9.03
CA MET A 69 -1.91 10.47 -9.06
C MET A 69 -1.81 9.93 -10.49
N LEU A 70 -2.43 10.61 -11.46
CA LEU A 70 -2.41 10.18 -12.87
C LEU A 70 -1.05 10.31 -13.55
N GLU A 71 -0.13 11.12 -13.03
CA GLU A 71 1.26 11.22 -13.50
C GLU A 71 2.09 9.96 -13.19
N ARG A 72 1.61 9.08 -12.30
CA ARG A 72 2.29 7.82 -12.02
C ARG A 72 2.18 6.91 -13.24
N ASP A 73 3.33 6.35 -13.65
CA ASP A 73 3.50 5.59 -14.89
C ASP A 73 2.42 4.51 -15.15
N ASP A 74 2.00 3.80 -14.11
CA ASP A 74 0.97 2.77 -14.17
C ASP A 74 -0.44 3.33 -14.39
N PHE A 75 -0.80 4.40 -13.68
CA PHE A 75 -2.05 5.11 -13.90
C PHE A 75 -2.07 5.86 -15.23
N THR A 76 -0.96 6.49 -15.63
CA THR A 76 -0.81 7.12 -16.94
C THR A 76 -1.09 6.13 -18.06
N LYS A 77 -0.39 4.98 -18.07
CA LYS A 77 -0.54 3.95 -19.11
C LYS A 77 -1.95 3.39 -19.16
N ARG A 78 -2.56 3.10 -18.01
CA ARG A 78 -3.94 2.58 -17.95
C ARG A 78 -4.96 3.61 -18.40
N PHE A 79 -4.84 4.86 -17.94
CA PHE A 79 -5.74 5.93 -18.32
C PHE A 79 -5.69 6.23 -19.82
N GLN A 80 -4.49 6.29 -20.40
CA GLN A 80 -4.30 6.47 -21.85
C GLN A 80 -4.80 5.29 -22.68
N SER A 81 -4.75 4.07 -22.12
CA SER A 81 -5.21 2.85 -22.79
C SER A 81 -6.69 2.54 -22.51
N GLU A 82 -7.42 3.48 -21.89
CA GLU A 82 -8.83 3.31 -21.47
C GLU A 82 -9.07 2.07 -20.60
N ILE A 83 -8.04 1.60 -19.90
CA ILE A 83 -8.14 0.50 -18.95
C ILE A 83 -8.73 1.08 -17.66
N PRO A 84 -9.83 0.51 -17.13
CA PRO A 84 -10.47 1.03 -15.92
C PRO A 84 -9.48 1.13 -14.77
N ILE A 85 -9.54 2.24 -14.03
CA ILE A 85 -8.83 2.47 -12.76
C ILE A 85 -9.90 2.69 -11.70
N LEU A 86 -9.93 1.81 -10.69
CA LEU A 86 -10.92 1.91 -9.62
C LEU A 86 -10.48 2.96 -8.59
N LEU A 87 -11.44 3.70 -8.03
CA LEU A 87 -11.15 4.83 -7.14
C LEU A 87 -10.29 4.45 -5.92
N HIS A 88 -10.53 3.27 -5.34
CA HIS A 88 -9.75 2.80 -4.20
C HIS A 88 -8.26 2.58 -4.53
N GLU A 89 -7.90 2.38 -5.80
CA GLU A 89 -6.50 2.20 -6.21
C GLU A 89 -5.68 3.48 -5.93
N PHE A 90 -6.30 4.66 -5.94
CA PHE A 90 -5.65 5.92 -5.54
C PHE A 90 -5.39 6.02 -4.03
N LEU A 91 -6.07 5.21 -3.22
CA LEU A 91 -5.81 5.15 -1.77
C LEU A 91 -4.54 4.34 -1.46
N TYR A 92 -4.07 3.50 -2.37
CA TYR A 92 -2.87 2.68 -2.15
C TYR A 92 -1.60 3.51 -1.89
N PRO A 93 -1.17 4.43 -2.78
CA PRO A 93 0.02 5.24 -2.53
C PRO A 93 -0.13 6.14 -1.30
N LEU A 94 -1.36 6.54 -0.95
CA LEU A 94 -1.63 7.30 0.26
C LEU A 94 -1.43 6.46 1.53
N ALA A 95 -1.98 5.24 1.55
CA ALA A 95 -1.80 4.30 2.65
C ALA A 95 -0.32 3.96 2.84
N GLN A 96 0.42 3.71 1.74
CA GLN A 96 1.85 3.48 1.80
C GLN A 96 2.61 4.69 2.36
N GLY A 97 2.29 5.91 1.92
CA GLY A 97 2.90 7.11 2.49
C GLY A 97 2.59 7.32 3.98
N GLN A 98 1.41 6.89 4.44
CA GLN A 98 1.07 6.90 5.88
C GLN A 98 1.94 5.91 6.67
N ASP A 99 2.30 4.77 6.08
CA ASP A 99 3.18 3.78 6.73
C ASP A 99 4.53 4.42 7.10
N SER A 100 5.12 5.23 6.22
CA SER A 100 6.39 5.93 6.48
C SER A 100 6.25 6.96 7.61
N VAL A 101 5.09 7.64 7.74
CA VAL A 101 4.80 8.58 8.83
C VAL A 101 4.70 7.84 10.17
N GLU A 102 3.96 6.74 10.25
CA GLU A 102 3.80 5.95 11.47
C GLU A 102 5.12 5.31 11.93
N LEU A 103 5.94 4.91 10.97
CA LEU A 103 7.26 4.33 11.24
C LEU A 103 8.32 5.35 11.60
N ASN A 104 8.06 6.65 11.40
CA ASN A 104 9.09 7.70 11.45
C ASN A 104 10.30 7.30 10.58
N ALA A 105 10.02 6.79 9.38
CA ALA A 105 11.05 6.24 8.51
C ALA A 105 12.00 7.34 7.99
N ASP A 106 13.29 7.20 8.28
CA ASP A 106 14.32 8.06 7.72
C ASP A 106 14.58 7.76 6.23
N VAL A 107 14.38 6.49 5.82
CA VAL A 107 14.59 5.97 4.47
C VAL A 107 13.55 4.87 4.20
N GLU A 108 12.99 4.86 2.99
CA GLU A 108 12.15 3.79 2.43
C GLU A 108 12.74 3.28 1.11
#